data_AF-A0A935BV01-F1
#
_entry.id   AF-A0A935BV01-F1
#
_cell.length_a   1.000
_cell.length_b   1.000
_cell.length_c   1.000
_cell.angle_alpha   90.00
_cell.angle_beta   90.00
_cell.angle_gamma   90.00
#
_symmetry.space_group_name_H-M   'P 1'
#
loop_
_entity.id
_entity.type
_entity.pdbx_description
1 polymer ?
#
loop_
_entity_poly.entity_id
_entity_poly.type
_entity_poly.pdbx_seq_one_letter_code
_entity_poly.pdbx_strand_id
1 'polypeptide(L)'
;MCELYGLSSSRPLAGREMPLGEFRARGGARADNPDGWGIAWRGASGFQLAKEPLPAWNSARFEACSGTLYSDLVIAHVRKARFPPINNMNNTHPFLRDCCGKHWAFAHNGLVPEIVGLEIANRQRVCQPYGETDSEFAFCHLLSHVTRHLPELDADADWLARLGSISELIAEHGKFNFLLSDGDYLVAYGHDRLHYLESAGGPDDVVLVATEPLGGDAAWTAFAPGELRIYRAGVSVGRMTTHPPVPSIDSEHFKT
;
A
#
# COMPACT_ATOMS: atom_id res chain seq x y z
N MET A 1 -14.40 -2.08 -4.75
CA MET A 1 -13.44 -1.01 -4.39
C MET A 1 -12.20 -1.68 -3.84
N CYS A 2 -11.02 -1.38 -4.39
CA CYS A 2 -9.76 -2.03 -4.03
C CYS A 2 -9.56 -2.15 -2.52
N GLU A 3 -8.79 -3.15 -2.09
CA GLU A 3 -8.43 -3.29 -0.68
C GLU A 3 -6.93 -3.48 -0.49
N LEU A 4 -6.42 -2.87 0.58
CA LEU A 4 -5.05 -2.94 1.05
C LEU A 4 -4.97 -3.90 2.23
N TYR A 5 -3.83 -4.57 2.34
CA TYR A 5 -3.40 -5.32 3.50
C TYR A 5 -1.91 -5.08 3.74
N GLY A 6 -1.53 -4.73 4.95
CA GLY A 6 -0.16 -4.50 5.39
C GLY A 6 0.13 -5.25 6.67
N LEU A 7 1.34 -5.77 6.81
CA LEU A 7 1.83 -6.40 8.03
C LEU A 7 3.24 -5.92 8.34
N SER A 8 3.50 -5.56 9.59
CA SER A 8 4.83 -5.42 10.18
C SER A 8 4.87 -6.23 11.46
N SER A 9 5.91 -7.02 11.69
CA SER A 9 6.04 -7.89 12.86
C SER A 9 7.48 -7.91 13.38
N SER A 10 7.65 -8.15 14.69
CA SER A 10 8.98 -8.27 15.31
C SER A 10 9.73 -9.55 14.90
N ARG A 11 8.99 -10.54 14.39
CA ARG A 11 9.54 -11.78 13.80
C ARG A 11 8.76 -12.22 12.56
N PRO A 12 9.35 -13.05 11.68
CA PRO A 12 8.62 -13.63 10.58
C PRO A 12 7.46 -14.53 11.04
N LEU A 13 6.30 -14.35 10.40
CA LEU A 13 5.10 -15.15 10.61
C LEU A 13 4.83 -15.98 9.35
N ALA A 14 4.26 -17.18 9.52
CA ALA A 14 3.76 -17.95 8.38
C ALA A 14 2.45 -17.33 7.88
N GLY A 15 2.19 -17.42 6.57
CA GLY A 15 0.98 -16.85 5.97
C GLY A 15 -0.33 -17.41 6.53
N ARG A 16 -0.32 -18.64 7.08
CA ARG A 16 -1.45 -19.24 7.81
C ARG A 16 -1.77 -18.57 9.16
N GLU A 17 -0.81 -17.86 9.74
CA GLU A 17 -1.01 -17.07 10.97
C GLU A 17 -1.59 -15.69 10.66
N MET A 18 -1.64 -15.32 9.37
CA MET A 18 -2.15 -14.03 8.88
C MET A 18 -3.59 -14.19 8.36
N PRO A 19 -4.43 -13.15 8.41
CA PRO A 19 -5.79 -13.20 7.84
C PRO A 19 -5.80 -13.09 6.31
N LEU A 20 -4.79 -13.64 5.62
CA LEU A 20 -4.68 -13.63 4.16
C LEU A 20 -5.79 -14.42 3.47
N GLY A 21 -6.33 -15.46 4.10
CA GLY A 21 -7.48 -16.20 3.58
C GLY A 21 -8.78 -15.37 3.57
N GLU A 22 -9.01 -14.57 4.60
CA GLU A 22 -10.14 -13.63 4.62
C GLU A 22 -9.93 -12.52 3.58
N PHE A 23 -8.72 -11.96 3.50
CA PHE A 23 -8.35 -10.95 2.51
C PHE A 23 -8.53 -11.47 1.07
N ARG A 24 -8.12 -12.72 0.79
CA ARG A 24 -8.31 -13.42 -0.49
C ARG A 24 -9.78 -13.46 -0.90
N ALA A 25 -10.69 -13.73 0.04
CA ALA A 25 -12.13 -13.79 -0.24
C ALA A 25 -12.69 -12.46 -0.72
N ARG A 26 -12.09 -11.33 -0.35
CA ARG A 26 -12.50 -10.00 -0.81
C ARG A 26 -12.09 -9.71 -2.26
N GLY A 27 -11.17 -10.48 -2.82
CA GLY A 27 -10.82 -10.43 -4.26
C GLY A 27 -11.81 -11.18 -5.16
N GLY A 28 -13.12 -10.95 -5.00
CA GLY A 28 -14.16 -11.44 -5.93
C GLY A 28 -15.21 -12.40 -5.36
N ALA A 29 -15.12 -12.86 -4.09
CA ALA A 29 -16.20 -13.66 -3.48
C ALA A 29 -17.06 -12.86 -2.49
N ARG A 30 -16.44 -12.02 -1.65
CA ARG A 30 -17.11 -11.23 -0.60
C ARG A 30 -17.14 -9.73 -0.89
N ALA A 31 -16.36 -9.27 -1.86
CA ALA A 31 -16.35 -7.89 -2.32
C ALA A 31 -16.12 -7.82 -3.83
N ASP A 32 -16.53 -6.72 -4.44
CA ASP A 32 -16.40 -6.45 -5.88
C ASP A 32 -14.98 -5.95 -6.23
N ASN A 33 -13.99 -6.84 -6.10
CA ASN A 33 -12.58 -6.63 -6.45
C ASN A 33 -12.00 -7.78 -7.31
N PRO A 34 -12.58 -8.09 -8.49
CA PRO A 34 -12.18 -9.25 -9.28
C PRO A 34 -10.99 -8.99 -10.24
N ASP A 35 -10.45 -7.78 -10.29
CA ASP A 35 -9.60 -7.31 -11.41
C ASP A 35 -8.09 -7.50 -11.20
N GLY A 36 -7.70 -8.22 -10.15
CA GLY A 36 -6.31 -8.56 -9.88
C GLY A 36 -5.99 -8.68 -8.40
N TRP A 37 -4.87 -9.31 -8.10
CA TRP A 37 -4.33 -9.40 -6.76
C TRP A 37 -2.80 -9.38 -6.80
N GLY A 38 -2.18 -8.99 -5.69
CA GLY A 38 -0.76 -9.17 -5.49
C GLY A 38 -0.37 -9.17 -4.02
N ILE A 39 0.75 -9.83 -3.72
CA ILE A 39 1.39 -9.91 -2.42
C ILE A 39 2.89 -9.66 -2.64
N ALA A 40 3.41 -8.60 -2.04
CA ALA A 40 4.82 -8.34 -1.88
C ALA A 40 5.23 -8.64 -0.44
N TRP A 41 6.34 -9.34 -0.23
CA TRP A 41 6.83 -9.64 1.11
C TRP A 41 8.35 -9.60 1.18
N ARG A 42 8.88 -9.30 2.36
CA ARG A 42 10.32 -9.30 2.59
C ARG A 42 10.86 -10.73 2.56
N GLY A 43 11.79 -10.99 1.64
CA GLY A 43 12.59 -12.21 1.58
C GLY A 43 14.05 -11.96 1.98
N ALA A 44 14.89 -12.98 1.84
CA ALA A 44 16.30 -12.93 2.26
C ALA A 44 17.16 -11.90 1.50
N SER A 45 16.80 -11.56 0.26
CA SER A 45 17.57 -10.68 -0.63
C SER A 45 16.75 -9.48 -1.13
N GLY A 46 15.75 -9.06 -0.37
CA GLY A 46 14.80 -7.99 -0.75
C GLY A 46 13.37 -8.51 -0.98
N PHE A 47 12.53 -7.68 -1.58
CA PHE A 47 11.12 -8.02 -1.81
C PHE A 47 10.95 -9.16 -2.82
N GLN A 48 10.07 -10.10 -2.46
CA GLN A 48 9.48 -11.07 -3.37
C GLN A 48 8.08 -10.58 -3.78
N LEU A 49 7.61 -10.98 -4.97
CA LEU A 49 6.30 -10.57 -5.49
C LEU A 49 5.59 -11.73 -6.18
N ALA A 50 4.34 -11.97 -5.78
CA ALA A 50 3.38 -12.78 -6.52
C ALA A 50 2.16 -11.92 -6.83
N LYS A 51 1.74 -11.87 -8.10
CA LYS A 51 0.53 -11.15 -8.52
C LYS A 51 -0.05 -11.73 -9.80
N GLU A 52 -1.36 -11.53 -10.01
CA GLU A 52 -2.07 -11.90 -11.24
C GLU A 52 -3.19 -10.88 -11.52
N PRO A 53 -3.51 -10.59 -12.79
CA PRO A 53 -4.67 -9.78 -13.18
C PRO A 53 -5.96 -10.63 -13.19
N LEU A 54 -6.14 -11.47 -12.18
CA LEU A 54 -7.28 -12.39 -12.02
C LEU A 54 -7.89 -12.21 -10.62
N PRO A 55 -9.13 -12.66 -10.38
CA PRO A 55 -9.73 -12.63 -9.04
C PRO A 55 -8.91 -13.44 -8.03
N ALA A 56 -8.63 -12.88 -6.85
CA ALA A 56 -7.87 -13.56 -5.79
C ALA A 56 -8.58 -14.83 -5.30
N TRP A 57 -9.91 -14.78 -5.16
CA TRP A 57 -10.72 -15.87 -4.59
C TRP A 57 -10.61 -17.20 -5.35
N ASN A 58 -10.31 -17.18 -6.64
CA ASN A 58 -10.15 -18.40 -7.44
C ASN A 58 -8.71 -18.62 -7.92
N SER A 59 -7.75 -17.85 -7.41
CA SER A 59 -6.34 -18.03 -7.76
C SER A 59 -5.73 -19.16 -6.94
N ALA A 60 -5.28 -20.21 -7.63
CA ALA A 60 -4.43 -21.26 -7.05
C ALA A 60 -3.04 -20.72 -6.68
N ARG A 61 -2.56 -19.70 -7.41
CA ARG A 61 -1.27 -19.05 -7.13
C ARG A 61 -1.34 -18.20 -5.86
N PHE A 62 -2.44 -17.49 -5.60
CA PHE A 62 -2.65 -16.83 -4.31
C PHE A 62 -2.60 -17.86 -3.19
N GLU A 63 -3.40 -18.93 -3.30
CA GLU A 63 -3.49 -19.98 -2.28
C GLU A 63 -2.10 -20.58 -1.95
N ALA A 64 -1.36 -20.98 -2.99
CA ALA A 64 -0.01 -21.53 -2.84
C ALA A 64 0.97 -20.52 -2.23
N CYS A 65 0.89 -19.24 -2.63
CA CYS A 65 1.71 -18.17 -2.09
C CYS A 65 1.41 -17.96 -0.60
N SER A 66 0.13 -17.77 -0.21
CA SER A 66 -0.24 -17.60 1.20
C SER A 66 0.09 -18.82 2.06
N GLY A 67 0.04 -20.04 1.51
CA GLY A 67 0.37 -21.26 2.24
C GLY A 67 1.87 -21.44 2.52
N THR A 68 2.74 -20.83 1.71
CA THR A 68 4.21 -20.94 1.82
C THR A 68 4.90 -19.66 2.28
N LEU A 69 4.17 -18.54 2.33
CA LEU A 69 4.68 -17.25 2.77
C LEU A 69 5.21 -17.34 4.21
N TYR A 70 6.41 -16.81 4.41
CA TYR A 70 7.03 -16.66 5.73
C TYR A 70 7.78 -15.34 5.74
N SER A 71 7.24 -14.33 6.45
CA SER A 71 7.78 -12.98 6.44
C SER A 71 7.25 -12.17 7.62
N ASP A 72 7.98 -11.12 7.96
CA ASP A 72 7.66 -10.11 8.99
C ASP A 72 7.23 -8.77 8.38
N LEU A 73 7.21 -8.67 7.06
CA LEU A 73 6.81 -7.47 6.34
C LEU A 73 6.09 -7.88 5.06
N VAL A 74 4.80 -7.55 4.97
CA VAL A 74 3.94 -7.91 3.84
C VAL A 74 3.11 -6.70 3.41
N ILE A 75 2.99 -6.48 2.10
CA ILE A 75 2.04 -5.57 1.47
C ILE A 75 1.25 -6.38 0.45
N ALA A 76 -0.06 -6.43 0.57
CA ALA A 76 -0.95 -7.10 -0.36
C ALA A 76 -2.09 -6.18 -0.81
N HIS A 77 -2.63 -6.49 -1.98
CA HIS A 77 -3.67 -5.70 -2.61
C HIS A 77 -4.62 -6.60 -3.42
N VAL A 78 -5.92 -6.34 -3.34
CA VAL A 78 -6.93 -6.86 -4.28
C VAL A 78 -7.58 -5.71 -5.04
N ARG A 79 -7.72 -5.86 -6.36
CA ARG A 79 -7.94 -4.76 -7.30
C ARG A 79 -9.35 -4.76 -7.87
N LYS A 80 -9.92 -3.55 -7.98
CA LYS A 80 -11.07 -3.20 -8.81
C LYS A 80 -10.60 -2.15 -9.82
N ALA A 81 -10.55 -2.53 -11.09
CA ALA A 81 -10.11 -1.63 -12.15
C ALA A 81 -11.20 -0.59 -12.47
N ARG A 82 -10.78 0.59 -12.94
CA ARG A 82 -11.71 1.52 -13.56
C ARG A 82 -12.27 0.94 -14.85
N PHE A 83 -13.49 1.32 -15.19
CA PHE A 83 -14.09 0.99 -16.47
C PHE A 83 -13.56 1.93 -17.58
N PRO A 84 -13.20 1.43 -18.77
CA PRO A 84 -13.09 0.02 -19.13
C PRO A 84 -11.87 -0.66 -18.47
N PRO A 85 -12.02 -1.89 -17.91
CA PRO A 85 -10.95 -2.52 -17.16
C PRO A 85 -9.79 -2.94 -18.06
N ILE A 86 -8.62 -2.38 -17.81
CA ILE A 86 -7.36 -2.88 -18.37
C ILE A 86 -6.68 -3.73 -17.30
N ASN A 87 -6.87 -5.05 -17.43
CA ASN A 87 -6.36 -6.04 -16.48
C ASN A 87 -5.10 -6.69 -17.05
N ASN A 88 -3.95 -6.19 -16.61
CA ASN A 88 -2.64 -6.72 -16.99
C ASN A 88 -1.69 -6.68 -15.78
N MET A 89 -0.54 -7.36 -15.90
CA MET A 89 0.44 -7.46 -14.81
C MET A 89 1.03 -6.11 -14.39
N ASN A 90 1.24 -5.19 -15.34
CA ASN A 90 1.85 -3.89 -15.09
C ASN A 90 0.91 -2.93 -14.35
N ASN A 91 -0.40 -3.14 -14.46
CA ASN A 91 -1.44 -2.33 -13.80
C ASN A 91 -1.93 -2.96 -12.48
N THR A 92 -1.36 -4.10 -12.07
CA THR A 92 -1.71 -4.82 -10.84
C THR A 92 -0.72 -4.53 -9.72
N HIS A 93 -1.21 -4.02 -8.59
CA HIS A 93 -0.46 -3.83 -7.35
C HIS A 93 -0.02 -5.16 -6.70
N PRO A 94 0.95 -5.13 -5.77
CA PRO A 94 1.85 -4.01 -5.48
C PRO A 94 2.83 -3.72 -6.63
N PHE A 95 3.39 -2.51 -6.63
CA PHE A 95 4.48 -2.11 -7.50
C PHE A 95 5.80 -2.19 -6.75
N LEU A 96 6.83 -2.75 -7.40
CA LEU A 96 8.19 -2.76 -6.87
C LEU A 96 9.07 -1.80 -7.66
N ARG A 97 9.99 -1.11 -6.98
CA ARG A 97 10.92 -0.20 -7.65
C ARG A 97 12.27 -0.12 -6.95
N ASP A 98 13.33 -0.27 -7.72
CA ASP A 98 14.68 -0.03 -7.26
C ASP A 98 14.99 1.46 -7.50
N CYS A 99 15.20 2.22 -6.43
CA CYS A 99 15.72 3.57 -6.52
C CYS A 99 16.54 3.90 -5.30
N CYS A 100 17.61 4.66 -5.55
CA CYS A 100 18.24 5.44 -4.50
C CYS A 100 18.82 4.53 -3.39
N GLY A 101 19.35 3.37 -3.82
CA GLY A 101 19.96 2.36 -2.96
C GLY A 101 18.97 1.44 -2.22
N LYS A 102 17.66 1.56 -2.46
CA LYS A 102 16.63 0.75 -1.80
C LYS A 102 15.67 0.07 -2.77
N HIS A 103 15.04 -1.00 -2.27
CA HIS A 103 14.00 -1.75 -2.96
C HIS A 103 12.64 -1.37 -2.37
N TRP A 104 11.86 -0.61 -3.12
CA TRP A 104 10.58 -0.07 -2.65
C TRP A 104 9.41 -0.94 -3.07
N ALA A 105 8.41 -1.07 -2.20
CA ALA A 105 7.11 -1.69 -2.47
C ALA A 105 5.99 -0.70 -2.19
N PHE A 106 4.99 -0.63 -3.08
CA PHE A 106 3.88 0.31 -2.96
C PHE A 106 2.55 -0.29 -3.40
N ALA A 107 1.50 -0.02 -2.64
CA ALA A 107 0.12 -0.33 -3.00
C ALA A 107 -0.80 0.84 -2.66
N HIS A 108 -1.73 1.18 -3.56
CA HIS A 108 -2.62 2.33 -3.43
C HIS A 108 -4.08 1.93 -3.65
N ASN A 109 -4.95 2.39 -2.75
CA ASN A 109 -6.40 2.33 -2.87
C ASN A 109 -6.97 3.75 -2.95
N GLY A 110 -7.45 4.09 -4.14
CA GLY A 110 -7.95 5.42 -4.44
C GLY A 110 -7.79 5.77 -5.92
N LEU A 111 -7.84 7.07 -6.22
CA LEU A 111 -7.83 7.60 -7.57
C LEU A 111 -7.27 9.02 -7.58
N VAL A 112 -6.21 9.25 -8.35
CA VAL A 112 -5.45 10.51 -8.40
C VAL A 112 -4.96 10.83 -9.82
N PRO A 113 -5.87 10.99 -10.80
CA PRO A 113 -5.51 11.01 -12.23
C PRO A 113 -4.63 12.19 -12.63
N GLU A 114 -4.74 13.33 -11.95
CA GLU A 114 -3.97 14.54 -12.23
C GLU A 114 -2.46 14.34 -11.99
N ILE A 115 -2.08 13.39 -11.12
CA ILE A 115 -0.68 13.07 -10.83
C ILE A 115 0.07 12.55 -12.05
N VAL A 116 -0.63 11.89 -12.99
CA VAL A 116 -0.02 11.40 -14.23
C VAL A 116 0.64 12.55 -14.99
N GLY A 117 -0.08 13.67 -15.15
CA GLY A 117 0.45 14.86 -15.83
C GLY A 117 1.61 15.52 -15.08
N LEU A 118 1.48 15.65 -13.75
CA LEU A 118 2.51 16.24 -12.90
C LEU A 118 3.82 15.42 -12.94
N GLU A 119 3.73 14.10 -12.89
CA GLU A 119 4.91 13.23 -12.93
C GLU A 119 5.53 13.13 -14.34
N ILE A 120 4.73 13.22 -15.41
CA ILE A 120 5.27 13.35 -16.78
C ILE A 120 6.05 14.66 -16.94
N ALA A 121 5.56 15.75 -16.35
CA ALA A 121 6.21 17.06 -16.39
C ALA A 121 7.43 17.15 -15.46
N ASN A 122 7.55 16.26 -14.47
CA ASN A 122 8.63 16.23 -13.49
C ASN A 122 9.99 15.92 -14.14
N ARG A 123 10.80 16.96 -14.36
CA ARG A 123 12.15 16.86 -14.93
C ARG A 123 13.16 16.18 -14.01
N GLN A 124 12.82 16.00 -12.73
CA GLN A 124 13.68 15.40 -11.71
C GLN A 124 13.18 14.02 -11.27
N ARG A 125 12.36 13.36 -12.10
CA ARG A 125 11.83 12.03 -11.77
C ARG A 125 12.95 11.01 -11.57
N VAL A 126 12.84 10.19 -10.54
CA VAL A 126 13.83 9.15 -10.20
C VAL A 126 13.41 7.75 -10.64
N CYS A 127 12.15 7.58 -11.09
CA CYS A 127 11.69 6.35 -11.72
C CYS A 127 10.72 6.61 -12.86
N GLN A 128 10.43 5.55 -13.63
CA GLN A 128 9.42 5.56 -14.68
C GLN A 128 8.42 4.42 -14.43
N PRO A 129 7.11 4.69 -14.54
CA PRO A 129 6.10 3.65 -14.43
C PRO A 129 6.22 2.63 -15.57
N TYR A 130 5.86 1.37 -15.30
CA TYR A 130 5.83 0.31 -16.32
C TYR A 130 4.43 0.10 -16.91
N GLY A 131 3.40 0.46 -16.15
CA GLY A 131 2.00 0.47 -16.53
C GLY A 131 1.49 1.89 -16.75
N GLU A 132 0.16 2.01 -16.72
CA GLU A 132 -0.57 3.23 -17.12
C GLU A 132 -1.45 3.77 -15.98
N THR A 133 -1.40 3.12 -14.81
CA THR A 133 -2.23 3.50 -13.66
C THR A 133 -1.70 4.74 -12.98
N ASP A 134 -2.60 5.65 -12.62
CA ASP A 134 -2.32 6.79 -11.76
C ASP A 134 -1.64 6.40 -10.45
N SER A 135 -1.97 5.23 -9.88
CA SER A 135 -1.27 4.65 -8.74
C SER A 135 0.25 4.50 -8.94
N GLU A 136 0.70 4.01 -10.09
CA GLU A 136 2.13 3.81 -10.34
C GLU A 136 2.85 5.14 -10.62
N PHE A 137 2.16 6.08 -11.28
CA PHE A 137 2.65 7.45 -11.41
C PHE A 137 2.78 8.13 -10.04
N ALA A 138 1.80 7.96 -9.15
CA ALA A 138 1.85 8.48 -7.79
C ALA A 138 3.00 7.85 -6.98
N PHE A 139 3.26 6.56 -7.15
CA PHE A 139 4.43 5.92 -6.55
C PHE A 139 5.74 6.57 -7.02
N CYS A 140 5.91 6.80 -8.33
CA CYS A 140 7.11 7.46 -8.84
C CYS A 140 7.22 8.92 -8.40
N HIS A 141 6.09 9.62 -8.30
CA HIS A 141 6.05 10.98 -7.79
C HIS A 141 6.49 11.05 -6.32
N LEU A 142 5.98 10.15 -5.47
CA LEU A 142 6.40 10.00 -4.07
C LEU A 142 7.91 9.76 -3.97
N LEU A 143 8.44 8.76 -4.68
CA LEU A 143 9.86 8.44 -4.64
C LEU A 143 10.71 9.63 -5.06
N SER A 144 10.33 10.31 -6.14
CA SER A 144 11.04 11.50 -6.61
C SER A 144 11.09 12.60 -5.56
N HIS A 145 10.09 12.75 -4.68
CA HIS A 145 10.10 13.77 -3.62
C HIS A 145 10.91 13.35 -2.40
N VAL A 146 10.77 12.10 -1.98
CA VAL A 146 11.42 11.59 -0.76
C VAL A 146 12.93 11.43 -0.96
N THR A 147 13.39 11.07 -2.17
CA THR A 147 14.79 10.72 -2.42
C THR A 147 15.64 11.83 -3.02
N ARG A 148 15.03 12.93 -3.49
CA ARG A 148 15.72 14.06 -4.17
C ARG A 148 16.79 14.76 -3.33
N HIS A 149 16.80 14.58 -2.01
CA HIS A 149 17.72 15.24 -1.09
C HIS A 149 18.57 14.24 -0.27
N LEU A 150 18.77 13.01 -0.79
CA LEU A 150 19.63 12.00 -0.18
C LEU A 150 21.11 12.17 -0.60
N PRO A 151 21.89 13.02 0.08
CA PRO A 151 23.30 12.65 0.28
C PRO A 151 23.70 12.33 1.72
N GLU A 152 22.96 12.69 2.76
CA GLU A 152 23.34 12.43 4.16
C GLU A 152 22.09 12.15 5.01
N LEU A 153 21.88 10.88 5.37
CA LEU A 153 20.90 10.50 6.40
C LEU A 153 21.47 10.87 7.77
N ASP A 154 21.34 12.14 8.14
CA ASP A 154 21.43 12.58 9.53
C ASP A 154 20.09 13.25 9.91
N ALA A 155 19.48 12.71 10.99
CA ALA A 155 18.22 13.12 11.64
C ALA A 155 16.87 12.80 10.94
N ASP A 156 16.23 11.72 11.43
CA ASP A 156 14.94 11.12 11.08
C ASP A 156 13.67 12.01 11.02
N ALA A 157 13.74 13.31 11.33
CA ALA A 157 12.52 14.17 11.34
C ALA A 157 12.09 14.64 9.94
N ASP A 158 13.04 14.76 9.02
CA ASP A 158 12.84 15.48 7.77
C ASP A 158 12.22 14.58 6.68
N TRP A 159 12.44 13.27 6.75
CA TRP A 159 11.83 12.32 5.80
C TRP A 159 10.32 12.15 6.02
N LEU A 160 9.88 12.06 7.28
CA LEU A 160 8.47 11.91 7.63
C LEU A 160 7.70 13.16 7.20
N ALA A 161 8.23 14.34 7.55
CA ALA A 161 7.64 15.62 7.15
C ALA A 161 7.51 15.73 5.63
N ARG A 162 8.59 15.44 4.89
CA ARG A 162 8.56 15.40 3.42
C ARG A 162 7.53 14.43 2.88
N LEU A 163 7.48 13.21 3.42
CA LEU A 163 6.54 12.19 2.95
C LEU A 163 5.09 12.62 3.18
N GLY A 164 4.77 13.22 4.33
CA GLY A 164 3.43 13.76 4.52
C GLY A 164 3.12 14.92 3.60
N SER A 165 4.02 15.90 3.44
CA SER A 165 3.77 17.02 2.53
C SER A 165 3.48 16.57 1.10
N ILE A 166 4.22 15.57 0.58
CA ILE A 166 3.92 15.03 -0.74
C ILE A 166 2.65 14.16 -0.77
N SER A 167 2.36 13.43 0.32
CA SER A 167 1.14 12.62 0.41
C SER A 167 -0.11 13.49 0.45
N GLU A 168 -0.05 14.61 1.16
CA GLU A 168 -1.08 15.65 1.22
C GLU A 168 -1.30 16.27 -0.15
N LEU A 169 -0.23 16.70 -0.83
CA LEU A 169 -0.30 17.23 -2.19
C LEU A 169 -0.96 16.24 -3.15
N ILE A 170 -0.59 14.95 -3.08
CA ILE A 170 -1.23 13.94 -3.94
C ILE A 170 -2.70 13.75 -3.58
N ALA A 171 -3.03 13.78 -2.29
CA ALA A 171 -4.40 13.66 -1.80
C ALA A 171 -5.31 14.84 -2.19
N GLU A 172 -4.76 16.02 -2.53
CA GLU A 172 -5.52 17.13 -3.14
C GLU A 172 -6.14 16.74 -4.49
N HIS A 173 -5.58 15.73 -5.16
CA HIS A 173 -6.04 15.24 -6.47
C HIS A 173 -6.95 14.00 -6.37
N GLY A 174 -7.32 13.58 -5.16
CA GLY A 174 -8.31 12.54 -4.95
C GLY A 174 -7.99 11.58 -3.81
N LYS A 175 -8.73 10.47 -3.76
CA LYS A 175 -8.57 9.46 -2.70
C LYS A 175 -7.18 8.84 -2.80
N PHE A 176 -6.46 8.78 -1.68
CA PHE A 176 -5.05 8.39 -1.70
C PHE A 176 -4.65 7.59 -0.46
N ASN A 177 -5.26 6.42 -0.23
CA ASN A 177 -4.75 5.52 0.82
C ASN A 177 -3.62 4.69 0.25
N PHE A 178 -2.49 4.60 0.95
CA PHE A 178 -1.40 3.77 0.47
C PHE A 178 -0.65 3.05 1.57
N LEU A 179 0.00 1.97 1.15
CA LEU A 179 1.07 1.31 1.86
C LEU A 179 2.36 1.46 1.06
N LEU A 180 3.43 1.88 1.72
CA LEU A 180 4.76 2.06 1.15
C LEU A 180 5.78 1.36 2.05
N SER A 181 6.79 0.74 1.47
CA SER A 181 7.90 0.19 2.23
C SER A 181 9.19 0.23 1.44
N ASP A 182 10.30 0.39 2.14
CA ASP A 182 11.67 0.27 1.62
C ASP A 182 12.36 -1.05 2.00
N GLY A 183 11.62 -1.96 2.67
CA GLY A 183 12.12 -3.22 3.21
C GLY A 183 12.43 -3.17 4.71
N ASP A 184 12.55 -1.99 5.31
CA ASP A 184 12.79 -1.82 6.76
C ASP A 184 11.54 -1.31 7.48
N TYR A 185 10.86 -0.33 6.88
CA TYR A 185 9.69 0.33 7.43
C TYR A 185 8.43 -0.01 6.64
N LEU A 186 7.31 -0.20 7.32
CA LEU A 186 5.98 -0.14 6.70
C LEU A 186 5.39 1.24 6.97
N VAL A 187 5.12 2.00 5.92
CA VAL A 187 4.40 3.27 5.99
C VAL A 187 2.98 3.08 5.52
N ALA A 188 2.02 3.60 6.28
CA ALA A 188 0.61 3.64 5.95
C ALA A 188 0.10 5.08 5.99
N TYR A 189 -0.62 5.49 4.96
CA TYR A 189 -1.26 6.79 4.90
C TYR A 189 -2.76 6.59 4.64
N GLY A 190 -3.58 7.08 5.56
CA GLY A 190 -5.04 7.03 5.49
C GLY A 190 -5.60 8.36 5.01
N HIS A 191 -6.32 8.33 3.89
CA HIS A 191 -7.09 9.48 3.40
C HIS A 191 -8.60 9.24 3.58
N ASP A 192 -9.09 8.02 3.38
CA ASP A 192 -10.46 7.61 3.69
C ASP A 192 -10.51 6.32 4.53
N ARG A 193 -11.04 5.21 4.01
CA ARG A 193 -11.24 3.94 4.70
C ARG A 193 -9.93 3.17 4.78
N LEU A 194 -9.29 3.29 5.93
CA LEU A 194 -8.13 2.50 6.33
C LEU A 194 -8.20 2.25 7.83
N HIS A 195 -7.78 1.09 8.27
CA HIS A 195 -7.77 0.67 9.67
C HIS A 195 -6.43 0.05 10.03
N TYR A 196 -6.05 0.16 11.29
CA TYR A 196 -4.90 -0.56 11.85
C TYR A 196 -5.29 -1.36 13.09
N LEU A 197 -4.53 -2.41 13.34
CA LEU A 197 -4.55 -3.20 14.56
C LEU A 197 -3.10 -3.27 15.06
N GLU A 198 -2.88 -2.81 16.28
CA GLU A 198 -1.57 -2.85 16.95
C GLU A 198 -1.67 -3.81 18.13
N SER A 199 -0.98 -4.94 18.04
CA SER A 199 -0.82 -5.88 19.14
C SER A 199 0.61 -5.76 19.66
N ALA A 200 0.82 -4.83 20.60
CA ALA A 200 2.11 -4.58 21.23
C ALA A 200 2.15 -5.14 22.66
N GLY A 201 3.32 -5.64 23.11
CA GLY A 201 3.53 -6.13 24.47
C GLY A 201 3.11 -7.59 24.71
N GLY A 202 2.82 -8.33 23.64
CA GLY A 202 2.72 -9.79 23.64
C GLY A 202 4.09 -10.45 23.42
N PRO A 203 4.16 -11.78 23.25
CA PRO A 203 5.41 -12.46 22.88
C PRO A 203 5.95 -11.98 21.52
N ASP A 204 5.06 -11.49 20.64
CA ASP A 204 5.39 -10.91 19.35
C ASP A 204 4.66 -9.57 19.19
N ASP A 205 5.36 -8.53 18.76
CA ASP A 205 4.76 -7.26 18.38
C ASP A 205 4.32 -7.36 16.92
N VAL A 206 3.04 -7.11 16.66
CA VAL A 206 2.45 -7.23 15.31
C VAL A 206 1.55 -6.04 15.03
N VAL A 207 1.74 -5.45 13.85
CA VAL A 207 0.86 -4.45 13.27
C VAL A 207 0.23 -5.01 12.00
N LEU A 208 -1.09 -4.87 11.92
CA LEU A 208 -1.85 -5.04 10.69
C LEU A 208 -2.43 -3.71 10.24
N VAL A 209 -2.45 -3.48 8.94
CA VAL A 209 -3.16 -2.36 8.29
C VAL A 209 -4.06 -2.93 7.22
N ALA A 210 -5.32 -2.52 7.15
CA ALA A 210 -6.25 -3.02 6.14
C ALA A 210 -7.30 -1.97 5.77
N THR A 211 -7.82 -2.01 4.54
CA THR A 211 -8.92 -1.11 4.14
C THR A 211 -10.14 -1.28 5.05
N GLU A 212 -10.54 -2.52 5.31
CA GLU A 212 -11.62 -2.87 6.25
C GLU A 212 -11.10 -3.90 7.27
N PRO A 213 -11.53 -3.85 8.55
CA PRO A 213 -11.11 -4.78 9.61
C PRO A 213 -11.16 -6.25 9.19
N LEU A 214 -10.14 -7.04 9.54
CA LEU A 214 -10.02 -8.48 9.27
C LEU A 214 -9.93 -9.26 10.59
N GLY A 215 -10.31 -10.54 10.61
CA GLY A 215 -10.04 -11.41 11.75
C GLY A 215 -11.05 -11.32 12.91
N GLY A 216 -12.32 -11.00 12.63
CA GLY A 216 -13.41 -11.03 13.62
C GLY A 216 -13.38 -9.85 14.60
N ASP A 217 -13.57 -10.13 15.89
CA ASP A 217 -13.75 -9.12 16.97
C ASP A 217 -12.46 -8.41 17.41
N ALA A 218 -11.41 -8.43 16.58
CA ALA A 218 -10.18 -7.71 16.87
C ALA A 218 -10.44 -6.20 16.97
N ALA A 219 -9.78 -5.52 17.91
CA ALA A 219 -9.99 -4.10 18.18
C ALA A 219 -9.28 -3.19 17.15
N TRP A 220 -9.75 -3.22 15.90
CA TRP A 220 -9.26 -2.34 14.83
C TRP A 220 -9.61 -0.88 15.12
N THR A 221 -8.69 0.01 14.79
CA THR A 221 -8.88 1.46 14.86
C THR A 221 -8.85 2.06 13.46
N ALA A 222 -9.80 2.92 13.13
CA ALA A 222 -9.81 3.66 11.88
C ALA A 222 -8.73 4.75 11.86
N PHE A 223 -8.09 4.95 10.72
CA PHE A 223 -7.24 6.12 10.48
C PHE A 223 -8.10 7.38 10.39
N ALA A 224 -7.58 8.51 10.89
CA ALA A 224 -8.11 9.81 10.54
C ALA A 224 -7.70 10.19 9.10
N PRO A 225 -8.51 10.97 8.35
CA PRO A 225 -8.08 11.53 7.07
C PRO A 225 -6.78 12.33 7.20
N GLY A 226 -5.80 12.03 6.35
CA GLY A 226 -4.46 12.64 6.39
C GLY A 226 -3.50 12.02 7.41
N GLU A 227 -3.90 10.97 8.13
CA GLU A 227 -3.04 10.30 9.09
C GLU A 227 -1.98 9.43 8.40
N LEU A 228 -0.72 9.70 8.73
CA LEU A 228 0.45 8.95 8.30
C LEU A 228 1.05 8.22 9.50
N ARG A 229 1.29 6.91 9.36
CA ARG A 229 1.95 6.08 10.36
C ARG A 229 3.14 5.34 9.77
N ILE A 230 4.17 5.17 10.58
CA ILE A 230 5.39 4.42 10.26
C ILE A 230 5.55 3.33 11.29
N TYR A 231 5.79 2.13 10.79
CA TYR A 231 5.99 0.93 11.57
C TYR A 231 7.34 0.31 11.26
N ARG A 232 7.99 -0.24 12.28
CA ARG A 232 9.19 -1.06 12.14
C ARG A 232 9.08 -2.21 13.10
N ALA A 233 9.32 -3.43 12.63
CA ALA A 233 9.33 -4.63 13.46
C ALA A 233 8.10 -4.75 14.39
N GLY A 234 6.91 -4.45 13.87
CA GLY A 234 5.66 -4.59 14.64
C GLY A 234 5.36 -3.48 15.65
N VAL A 235 6.13 -2.39 15.67
CA VAL A 235 5.86 -1.24 16.54
C VAL A 235 5.74 0.06 15.77
N SER A 236 4.90 0.98 16.25
CA SER A 236 4.81 2.34 15.71
C SER A 236 6.06 3.13 16.11
N VAL A 237 6.76 3.68 15.11
CA VAL A 237 8.00 4.46 15.28
C VAL A 237 7.85 5.90 14.82
N GLY A 238 6.73 6.25 14.18
CA GLY A 238 6.45 7.61 13.74
C GLY A 238 4.98 7.78 13.37
N ARG A 239 4.46 8.97 13.63
CA ARG A 239 3.09 9.37 13.27
C ARG A 239 3.07 10.83 12.91
N MET A 240 2.27 11.19 11.92
CA MET A 240 1.98 12.57 11.55
C MET A 240 0.54 12.68 11.05
N THR A 241 -0.03 13.87 11.15
CA THR A 241 -1.31 14.20 10.53
C THR A 241 -1.08 15.33 9.56
N THR A 242 -1.57 15.13 8.34
CA THR A 242 -1.64 16.14 7.27
C THR A 242 -3.09 16.63 7.16
N HIS A 243 -3.36 17.61 6.29
CA HIS A 243 -4.68 18.23 6.15
C HIS A 243 -5.18 18.18 4.70
N PRO A 244 -5.26 16.99 4.08
CA PRO A 244 -5.80 16.87 2.73
C PRO A 244 -7.28 17.29 2.71
N PRO A 245 -7.80 17.73 1.55
CA PRO A 245 -9.22 17.97 1.38
C PRO A 245 -10.04 16.75 1.79
N VAL A 246 -11.19 16.95 2.44
CA VAL A 246 -12.09 15.83 2.75
C VAL A 246 -12.47 15.13 1.43
N PRO A 247 -12.33 13.79 1.33
CA PRO A 247 -12.70 13.06 0.13
C PRO A 247 -14.13 13.42 -0.27
N SER A 248 -14.33 13.94 -1.49
CA SER A 248 -15.68 14.23 -1.98
C SER A 248 -16.50 12.93 -1.96
N ILE A 249 -17.67 12.97 -1.30
CA ILE A 249 -18.56 11.81 -1.16
C ILE A 249 -19.08 11.33 -2.53
N ASP A 250 -19.04 12.19 -3.55
CA ASP A 250 -19.55 11.90 -4.89
C ASP A 250 -18.44 11.75 -5.93
N SER A 251 -18.16 10.49 -6.31
CA SER A 251 -18.12 10.10 -7.73
C SER A 251 -18.16 8.57 -7.88
N GLU A 252 -19.18 7.91 -7.34
CA GLU A 252 -19.86 6.85 -8.10
C GLU A 252 -20.67 7.49 -9.25
N HIS A 253 -20.05 8.37 -10.03
CA HIS A 253 -20.57 8.75 -11.32
C HIS A 253 -20.30 7.60 -12.28
N PHE A 254 -21.03 6.51 -12.08
CA PHE A 254 -21.47 5.65 -13.15
C PHE A 254 -22.25 6.53 -14.12
N LYS A 255 -21.58 6.98 -15.19
CA LYS A 255 -22.27 7.35 -16.41
C LYS A 255 -21.88 6.35 -17.48
N THR A 256 -22.79 5.39 -17.65
CA THR A 256 -23.17 4.62 -18.86
C THR A 256 -22.07 4.19 -19.82
#